data_AF-A0A937B9R5-F1
#
_entry.id   AF-A0A937B9R5-F1
#
_cell.length_a   1.000
_cell.length_b   1.000
_cell.length_c   1.000
_cell.angle_alpha   90.00
_cell.angle_beta   90.00
_cell.angle_gamma   90.00
#
_symmetry.space_group_name_H-M   'P 1'
#
loop_
_entity.id
_entity.type
_entity.pdbx_description
1 polymer ?
#
loop_
_entity_poly.entity_id
_entity_poly.type
_entity_poly.pdbx_seq_one_letter_code
_entity_poly.pdbx_strand_id
1 'polypeptide(L)'
;MKRAVKGLDHVVVMVDGIDAAEAAYRRLGFQVQPRGFHRKLGTANHLMIFDTDYFEILGIVEDTTFNAERREWLKDGGGLANVALATDGADIAFDAFRAANDASLDIAKGEI
;
A
#
# COMPACT_ATOMS: atom_id res chain seq x y z
N MET A 1 12.97 15.33 -18.96
CA MET A 1 13.93 14.53 -18.16
C MET A 1 13.14 13.50 -17.38
N LYS A 2 13.64 12.25 -17.25
CA LYS A 2 13.00 11.22 -16.42
C LYS A 2 13.26 11.50 -14.94
N ARG A 3 12.30 11.20 -14.07
CA ARG A 3 12.36 11.46 -12.62
C ARG A 3 12.22 10.16 -11.82
N ALA A 4 13.12 9.96 -10.86
CA ALA A 4 13.10 8.85 -9.90
C ALA A 4 11.97 8.95 -8.87
N VAL A 5 11.58 10.17 -8.50
CA VAL A 5 10.40 10.47 -7.67
C VAL A 5 9.66 11.64 -8.31
N LYS A 6 8.37 11.46 -8.55
CA LYS A 6 7.48 12.45 -9.18
C LYS A 6 6.51 13.06 -8.18
N GLY A 7 6.26 12.38 -7.08
CA GLY A 7 5.25 12.71 -6.08
C GLY A 7 4.73 11.46 -5.39
N LEU A 8 3.58 11.59 -4.73
CA LEU A 8 2.84 10.45 -4.19
C LEU A 8 2.18 9.67 -5.33
N ASP A 9 2.16 8.35 -5.18
CA ASP A 9 1.32 7.46 -5.98
C ASP A 9 0.08 7.06 -5.16
N HIS A 10 0.32 6.56 -3.94
CA HIS A 10 -0.75 6.27 -2.99
C HIS A 10 -0.21 6.09 -1.57
N VAL A 11 -1.14 6.05 -0.62
CA VAL A 11 -0.89 5.62 0.75
C VAL A 11 -1.71 4.38 1.07
N VAL A 12 -1.18 3.52 1.93
CA VAL A 12 -1.83 2.27 2.36
C VAL A 12 -2.14 2.36 3.83
N VAL A 13 -3.40 2.18 4.19
CA VAL A 13 -3.87 2.08 5.57
C VAL A 13 -4.29 0.64 5.84
N MET A 14 -3.57 -0.01 6.76
CA MET A 14 -3.91 -1.35 7.23
C MET A 14 -5.09 -1.24 8.20
N VAL A 15 -6.14 -2.03 7.96
CA VAL A 15 -7.39 -2.01 8.73
C VAL A 15 -7.72 -3.38 9.30
N ASP A 16 -8.26 -3.39 10.51
CA ASP A 16 -8.85 -4.60 11.09
C ASP A 16 -10.29 -4.75 10.58
N GLY A 17 -10.52 -5.76 9.73
CA GLY A 17 -11.82 -5.99 9.09
C GLY A 17 -12.09 -5.09 7.88
N ILE A 18 -11.77 -5.59 6.68
CA ILE A 18 -11.91 -4.83 5.42
C ILE A 18 -13.36 -4.47 5.05
N ASP A 19 -14.35 -5.29 5.43
CA ASP A 19 -15.78 -5.00 5.19
C ASP A 19 -16.28 -3.82 6.02
N ALA A 20 -15.91 -3.79 7.31
CA ALA A 20 -16.27 -2.70 8.20
C ALA A 20 -15.60 -1.40 7.76
N ALA A 21 -14.34 -1.48 7.31
CA ALA A 21 -13.62 -0.36 6.74
C ALA A 21 -14.29 0.16 5.45
N GLU A 22 -14.62 -0.71 4.48
CA GLU A 22 -15.36 -0.31 3.28
C GLU A 22 -16.61 0.51 3.64
N ALA A 23 -17.44 -0.02 4.54
CA ALA A 23 -18.66 0.67 4.98
C ALA A 23 -18.34 2.03 5.64
N ALA A 24 -17.29 2.11 6.45
CA ALA A 24 -16.86 3.37 7.07
C ALA A 24 -16.42 4.41 6.05
N TYR A 25 -15.59 4.05 5.08
CA TYR A 25 -15.14 4.98 4.04
C TYR A 25 -16.26 5.40 3.10
N ARG A 26 -17.21 4.51 2.78
CA ARG A 26 -18.44 4.89 2.06
C ARG A 26 -19.25 5.94 2.82
N ARG A 27 -19.42 5.79 4.14
CA ARG A 27 -20.13 6.78 4.97
C ARG A 27 -19.42 8.13 5.06
N LEU A 28 -18.09 8.15 4.96
CA LEU A 28 -17.31 9.39 4.89
C LEU A 28 -17.46 10.11 3.54
N GLY A 29 -18.16 9.51 2.57
CA GLY A 29 -18.43 10.11 1.26
C GLY A 29 -17.44 9.71 0.18
N PHE A 30 -16.52 8.78 0.45
CA PHE A 30 -15.62 8.29 -0.59
C PHE A 30 -16.33 7.38 -1.59
N GLN A 31 -15.94 7.49 -2.87
CA GLN A 31 -16.25 6.48 -3.86
C GLN A 31 -15.29 5.30 -3.69
N VAL A 32 -15.75 4.28 -2.96
CA VAL A 32 -14.98 3.07 -2.70
C VAL A 32 -15.12 2.08 -3.86
N GLN A 33 -14.01 1.75 -4.51
CA GLN A 33 -13.98 0.81 -5.64
C GLN A 33 -14.27 -0.64 -5.22
N PRO A 34 -14.68 -1.53 -6.14
CA PRO A 34 -14.83 -2.96 -5.86
C PRO A 34 -13.57 -3.58 -5.25
N ARG A 35 -13.76 -4.66 -4.49
CA ARG A 35 -12.67 -5.33 -3.76
C ARG A 35 -11.66 -5.98 -4.72
N GLY A 36 -10.38 -5.68 -4.51
CA GLY A 36 -9.24 -6.41 -5.09
C GLY A 36 -8.66 -7.43 -4.10
N PHE A 37 -7.96 -8.45 -4.62
CA PHE A 37 -7.40 -9.54 -3.81
C PHE A 37 -5.95 -9.84 -4.19
N HIS A 38 -5.05 -9.81 -3.22
CA HIS A 38 -3.64 -10.20 -3.35
C HIS A 38 -3.46 -11.61 -2.80
N ARG A 39 -3.66 -12.63 -3.66
CA ARG A 39 -3.68 -14.05 -3.22
C ARG A 39 -2.41 -14.48 -2.50
N LYS A 40 -1.24 -14.09 -3.00
CA LYS A 40 0.05 -14.45 -2.38
C LYS A 40 0.23 -13.83 -0.99
N LEU A 41 -0.29 -12.61 -0.80
CA LEU A 41 -0.15 -11.86 0.45
C LEU A 41 -1.28 -12.13 1.44
N GLY A 42 -2.35 -12.81 1.03
CA GLY A 42 -3.54 -13.04 1.86
C GLY A 42 -4.27 -11.76 2.25
N THR A 43 -4.20 -10.71 1.41
CA THR A 43 -4.85 -9.42 1.66
C THR A 43 -5.89 -9.10 0.61
N ALA A 44 -6.84 -8.24 0.97
CA ALA A 44 -7.78 -7.62 0.07
C ALA A 44 -7.77 -6.11 0.27
N ASN A 45 -8.06 -5.37 -0.80
CA ASN A 45 -8.07 -3.92 -0.76
C ASN A 45 -9.37 -3.32 -1.28
N HIS A 46 -9.56 -2.06 -0.90
CA HIS A 46 -10.39 -1.13 -1.65
C HIS A 46 -9.63 0.15 -1.91
N LEU A 47 -9.91 0.75 -3.06
CA LEU A 47 -9.27 1.96 -3.51
C LEU A 47 -10.26 3.13 -3.46
N MET A 48 -9.75 4.28 -3.02
CA MET A 48 -10.40 5.58 -3.10
C MET A 48 -9.57 6.43 -4.07
N ILE A 49 -10.02 6.50 -5.31
CA ILE A 49 -9.28 7.10 -6.44
C ILE A 49 -9.51 8.62 -6.47
N PHE A 50 -8.43 9.39 -6.60
CA PHE A 50 -8.45 10.82 -6.87
C PHE A 50 -7.94 11.09 -8.30
N ASP A 51 -7.57 12.33 -8.61
CA ASP A 51 -7.15 12.71 -9.97
C ASP A 51 -5.84 11.99 -10.38
N THR A 52 -4.81 12.08 -9.52
CA THR A 52 -3.46 11.59 -9.84
C THR A 52 -2.93 10.52 -8.90
N ASP A 53 -3.62 10.27 -7.80
CA ASP A 53 -3.23 9.35 -6.74
C ASP A 53 -4.45 8.64 -6.15
N TYR A 54 -4.20 7.74 -5.20
CA TYR A 54 -5.28 7.07 -4.49
C TYR A 54 -4.95 6.78 -3.04
N PHE A 55 -6.01 6.50 -2.28
CA PHE A 55 -5.92 6.02 -0.92
C PHE A 55 -6.37 4.56 -0.88
N GLU A 56 -5.51 3.68 -0.38
CA GLU A 56 -5.77 2.24 -0.28
C GLU A 56 -6.07 1.86 1.17
N ILE A 57 -7.20 1.19 1.40
CA ILE A 57 -7.39 0.39 2.61
C ILE A 57 -7.03 -1.05 2.31
N LEU A 58 -6.23 -1.65 3.18
CA LEU A 58 -5.75 -3.02 3.04
C LEU A 58 -6.12 -3.81 4.29
N GLY A 59 -6.77 -4.96 4.12
CA GLY A 59 -7.10 -5.86 5.21
C GLY A 59 -6.61 -7.27 4.93
N ILE A 60 -6.30 -8.00 5.99
CA ILE A 60 -5.91 -9.41 5.90
C ILE A 60 -7.19 -10.25 5.83
N VAL A 61 -7.26 -11.10 4.80
CA VAL A 61 -8.40 -12.01 4.55
C VAL A 61 -7.99 -13.48 4.61
N GLU A 62 -6.69 -13.76 4.55
CA GLU A 62 -6.11 -15.09 4.74
C GLU A 62 -4.76 -14.96 5.45
N ASP A 63 -4.55 -15.78 6.47
CA ASP A 63 -3.28 -15.83 7.20
C ASP A 63 -2.18 -16.42 6.31
N THR A 64 -1.13 -15.65 6.08
CA THR A 64 0.06 -16.11 5.35
C THR A 64 1.33 -15.84 6.15
N THR A 65 2.44 -16.44 5.75
CA THR A 65 3.75 -16.09 6.32
C THR A 65 4.13 -14.64 6.01
N PHE A 66 3.72 -14.11 4.85
CA PHE A 66 4.02 -12.73 4.43
C PHE A 66 3.34 -11.67 5.29
N ASN A 67 2.18 -11.98 5.88
CA ASN A 67 1.41 -11.01 6.66
C ASN A 67 1.48 -11.23 8.18
N ALA A 68 2.35 -12.13 8.67
CA ALA A 68 2.47 -12.46 10.09
C ALA A 68 2.74 -11.25 10.99
N GLU A 69 3.71 -10.42 10.65
CA GLU A 69 4.02 -9.20 11.41
C GLU A 69 2.87 -8.19 11.37
N ARG A 70 2.19 -8.07 10.21
CA ARG A 70 1.02 -7.19 10.06
C ARG A 70 -0.17 -7.67 10.90
N ARG A 71 -0.38 -8.99 11.03
CA ARG A 71 -1.40 -9.56 11.93
C ARG A 71 -1.13 -9.23 13.39
N GLU A 72 0.14 -9.28 13.82
CA GLU A 72 0.49 -8.87 15.19
C GLU A 72 0.24 -7.37 15.40
N TRP A 73 0.71 -6.54 14.49
CA TRP A 73 0.52 -5.08 14.56
C TRP A 73 -0.95 -4.66 14.54
N LEU A 74 -1.81 -5.38 13.81
CA LEU A 74 -3.25 -5.11 13.76
C LEU A 74 -3.94 -5.25 15.12
N LYS A 75 -3.38 -6.01 16.06
CA LYS A 75 -3.93 -6.12 17.44
C LYS A 75 -3.91 -4.77 18.17
N ASP A 76 -3.05 -3.84 17.75
CA ASP A 76 -2.97 -2.48 18.27
C ASP A 76 -3.80 -1.47 17.44
N GLY A 77 -4.58 -1.95 16.45
CA GLY A 77 -5.51 -1.15 15.65
C GLY A 77 -5.05 -0.79 14.24
N GLY A 78 -3.82 -1.15 13.85
CA GLY A 78 -3.29 -0.85 12.51
C GLY A 78 -3.05 0.63 12.25
N GLY A 79 -3.26 1.09 11.01
CA GLY A 79 -3.06 2.47 10.61
C GLY A 79 -2.26 2.64 9.32
N LEU A 80 -1.68 3.83 9.12
CA LEU A 80 -0.85 4.14 7.94
C LEU A 80 0.36 3.19 7.90
N ALA A 81 0.37 2.29 6.92
CA ALA A 81 1.35 1.21 6.81
C ALA A 81 2.47 1.55 5.84
N ASN A 82 2.12 2.11 4.68
CA ASN A 82 3.04 2.35 3.58
C ASN A 82 2.69 3.63 2.82
N VAL A 83 3.70 4.21 2.17
CA VAL A 83 3.57 5.27 1.17
C VAL A 83 4.30 4.82 -0.09
N ALA A 84 3.59 4.84 -1.22
CA ALA A 84 4.17 4.59 -2.53
C ALA A 84 4.46 5.92 -3.24
N LEU A 85 5.61 6.00 -3.89
CA LEU A 85 6.05 7.18 -4.62
C LEU A 85 5.98 6.91 -6.12
N ALA A 86 5.38 7.84 -6.86
CA ALA A 86 5.30 7.75 -8.30
C ALA A 86 6.69 7.95 -8.93
N THR A 87 7.02 7.16 -9.95
CA THR A 87 8.30 7.22 -10.67
C THR A 87 8.09 7.10 -12.18
N ASP A 88 9.03 7.62 -12.99
CA ASP A 88 9.07 7.35 -14.44
C ASP A 88 9.68 5.97 -14.77
N GLY A 89 10.18 5.24 -13.77
CA GLY A 89 10.70 3.87 -13.90
C GLY A 89 11.20 3.31 -12.57
N ALA A 90 10.89 2.05 -12.27
CA ALA A 90 11.34 1.39 -11.04
C ALA A 90 12.86 1.19 -11.00
N ASP A 91 13.48 0.90 -12.14
CA ASP A 91 14.92 0.85 -12.36
C ASP A 91 15.58 2.22 -12.07
N ILE A 92 15.00 3.30 -12.57
CA ILE A 92 15.48 4.67 -12.35
C ILE A 92 15.40 5.04 -10.87
N ALA A 93 14.29 4.69 -10.20
CA ALA A 93 14.12 4.91 -8.77
C ALA A 93 15.14 4.10 -7.95
N PHE A 94 15.37 2.84 -8.32
CA PHE A 94 16.34 1.98 -7.67
C PHE A 94 17.77 2.51 -7.80
N ASP A 95 18.19 2.87 -9.02
CA ASP A 95 19.53 3.40 -9.27
C ASP A 95 19.78 4.71 -8.54
N ALA A 96 18.80 5.63 -8.57
CA ALA A 96 18.88 6.89 -7.84
C ALA A 96 18.94 6.67 -6.33
N PHE A 97 18.17 5.73 -5.80
CA PHE A 97 18.20 5.37 -4.38
C PHE A 97 19.53 4.73 -3.96
N ARG A 98 20.09 3.84 -4.79
CA ARG A 98 21.40 3.22 -4.54
C ARG A 98 22.53 4.23 -4.61
N ALA A 99 22.47 5.19 -5.52
CA ALA A 99 23.44 6.27 -5.58
C ALA A 99 23.34 7.20 -4.35
N ALA A 100 22.14 7.40 -3.80
CA ALA A 100 21.90 8.24 -2.63
C ALA A 100 22.21 7.54 -1.29
N ASN A 101 22.05 6.22 -1.21
CA ASN A 101 22.28 5.42 -0.01
C ASN A 101 23.45 4.47 -0.21
N ASP A 102 24.54 4.67 0.53
CA ASP A 102 25.64 3.71 0.65
C ASP A 102 25.12 2.39 1.29
N ALA A 103 24.61 1.51 0.43
CA ALA A 103 24.34 0.07 0.60
C ALA A 103 23.37 -0.50 1.67
N SER A 104 22.61 0.27 2.47
CA SER A 104 21.94 -0.34 3.65
C SER A 104 20.40 -0.54 3.64
N LEU A 105 19.67 -0.15 2.60
CA LEU A 105 18.21 -0.34 2.54
C LEU A 105 17.81 -1.31 1.41
N ASP A 106 17.12 -2.38 1.76
CA ASP A 106 16.59 -3.41 0.86
C ASP A 106 15.17 -3.01 0.44
N ILE A 107 14.98 -2.86 -0.87
CA ILE A 107 13.66 -2.56 -1.42
C ILE A 107 13.01 -3.91 -1.66
N ALA A 108 12.07 -4.30 -0.79
CA ALA A 108 11.15 -5.36 -1.13
C ALA A 108 10.52 -4.99 -2.48
N LYS A 109 10.83 -5.74 -3.54
CA LYS A 109 10.13 -5.63 -4.81
C LYS A 109 8.67 -5.90 -4.48
N GLY A 110 7.87 -4.83 -4.39
CA GLY A 110 6.44 -4.92 -4.13
C GLY A 110 5.79 -5.64 -5.28
N GLU A 111 5.66 -6.96 -5.15
CA GLU A 111 4.70 -7.73 -5.93
C GLU A 111 3.34 -7.47 -5.30
N ILE A 112 2.50 -6.73 -6.03
CA ILE A 112 1.04 -6.75 -5.90
C ILE A 112 0.56 -8.12 -6.37
#